data_AF-A0A529NPU6-F1
#
_entry.id   AF-A0A529NPU6-F1
#
_cell.length_a   1.000
_cell.length_b   1.000
_cell.length_c   1.000
_cell.angle_alpha   90.00
_cell.angle_beta   90.00
_cell.angle_gamma   90.00
#
_symmetry.space_group_name_H-M   'P 1'
#
loop_
_entity.id
_entity.type
_entity.pdbx_description
1 polymer ?
#
loop_
_entity_poly.entity_id
_entity_poly.type
_entity_poly.pdbx_seq_one_letter_code
_entity_poly.pdbx_strand_id
1 'polypeptide(L)' 'LWAGAPCFFAGLHVCAASPASFTVEYSLGANPMIHDLIEETVEAKDGMIAIPEKPGLGFTISERFLEANAQRC' A
#
# COMPACT_ATOMS: atom_id res chain seq x y z
N LEU A 1 2.70 -1.82 8.77
CA LEU A 1 1.24 -1.94 8.55
C LEU A 1 1.00 -3.26 7.83
N TRP A 2 0.73 -4.31 8.60
CA TRP A 2 0.69 -5.67 8.06
C TRP A 2 -0.75 -6.07 7.71
N ALA A 3 -1.09 -6.02 6.42
CA ALA A 3 -2.33 -6.52 5.81
C ALA A 3 -2.21 -6.39 4.27
N GLY A 4 -3.11 -5.63 3.64
CA GLY A 4 -3.07 -5.24 2.22
C GLY A 4 -2.82 -3.74 2.01
N ALA A 5 -2.81 -3.33 0.74
CA ALA A 5 -2.55 -1.96 0.31
C ALA A 5 -3.38 -0.88 1.06
N PRO A 6 -4.69 -1.04 1.33
CA PRO A 6 -5.45 -0.02 2.05
C PRO A 6 -4.86 0.32 3.43
N CYS A 7 -4.44 -0.70 4.19
CA CYS A 7 -3.84 -0.50 5.51
C CYS A 7 -2.45 0.13 5.40
N PHE A 8 -1.65 -0.32 4.42
CA PHE A 8 -0.32 0.20 4.18
C PHE A 8 -0.32 1.69 3.84
N PHE A 9 -1.13 2.11 2.85
CA PHE A 9 -1.20 3.51 2.44
C PHE A 9 -1.81 4.40 3.52
N ALA A 10 -2.83 3.92 4.26
CA ALA A 10 -3.41 4.68 5.37
C ALA A 10 -2.36 5.04 6.44
N GLY A 11 -1.48 4.12 6.82
CA GLY A 11 -0.44 4.45 7.77
C GLY A 11 0.75 5.20 7.15
N LEU A 12 0.99 5.13 5.84
CA LEU A 12 1.92 6.08 5.18
C LEU A 12 1.47 7.54 5.36
N HIS A 13 0.17 7.82 5.31
CA HIS A 13 -0.33 9.17 5.62
C HIS A 13 -0.02 9.58 7.07
N VAL A 14 -0.12 8.65 8.03
CA VAL A 14 0.25 8.90 9.42
C VAL A 14 1.76 9.16 9.54
N CYS A 15 2.57 8.38 8.83
CA CYS A 15 4.02 8.57 8.79
C CYS A 15 4.39 9.94 8.21
N ALA A 16 3.77 10.34 7.11
CA ALA A 16 3.99 11.63 6.47
C ALA A 16 3.63 12.82 7.38
N ALA A 17 2.64 12.65 8.27
CA ALA A 17 2.18 13.69 9.19
C ALA A 17 2.97 13.76 10.51
N SER A 18 3.84 12.79 10.79
CA SER A 18 4.51 12.67 12.09
C SER A 18 6.03 12.73 11.97
N PRO A 19 6.71 13.74 12.57
CA PRO A 19 8.17 13.85 12.50
C PRO A 19 8.90 12.71 13.24
N ALA A 20 8.19 11.94 14.06
CA ALA A 20 8.74 10.76 14.73
C ALA A 20 8.78 9.51 13.84
N SER A 21 8.22 9.56 12.63
CA SER A 21 8.11 8.41 11.73
C SER A 21 9.31 8.34 10.79
N PHE A 22 10.36 7.63 11.19
CA PHE A 22 11.58 7.42 10.41
C PHE A 22 11.81 5.95 10.02
N THR A 23 10.88 5.06 10.36
CA THR A 23 10.93 3.64 9.98
C THR A 23 9.53 3.18 9.59
N VAL A 24 9.43 2.43 8.49
CA VAL A 24 8.17 1.90 7.98
C VAL A 24 8.30 0.39 7.85
N GLU A 25 7.32 -0.33 8.40
CA GLU A 25 7.19 -1.76 8.16
C GLU A 25 6.61 -2.00 6.76
N TYR A 26 7.38 -2.68 5.91
CA TYR A 26 7.04 -3.00 4.53
C TYR A 26 7.23 -4.50 4.25
N SER A 27 6.21 -5.13 3.68
CA SER A 27 6.23 -6.55 3.30
C SER A 27 6.83 -6.72 1.91
N LEU A 28 8.14 -6.98 1.85
CA LEU A 28 8.89 -7.20 0.61
C LEU A 28 8.55 -8.53 -0.09
N GLY A 29 8.12 -9.55 0.66
CA GLY A 29 7.78 -10.86 0.11
C GLY A 29 6.53 -10.85 -0.78
N ALA A 30 6.18 -12.03 -1.32
CA ALA A 30 4.98 -12.22 -2.13
C ALA A 30 3.71 -11.99 -1.29
N ASN A 31 3.24 -10.76 -1.26
CA ASN A 31 1.97 -10.34 -0.65
C ASN A 31 1.06 -9.74 -1.73
N PRO A 32 0.20 -10.57 -2.38
CA PRO A 32 -0.72 -10.12 -3.42
C PRO A 32 -1.66 -9.00 -2.96
N MET A 33 -2.00 -8.95 -1.67
CA MET A 33 -2.88 -7.92 -1.13
C MET A 33 -2.24 -6.53 -1.09
N ILE A 34 -0.91 -6.43 -1.15
CA ILE A 34 -0.18 -5.16 -1.27
C ILE A 34 0.17 -4.87 -2.72
N HIS A 35 0.60 -5.89 -3.47
CA HIS A 35 1.23 -5.69 -4.77
C HIS A 35 0.31 -5.89 -5.97
N ASP A 36 -0.74 -6.72 -5.85
CA ASP A 36 -1.63 -7.08 -6.97
C ASP A 36 -3.04 -6.46 -6.85
N LEU A 37 -3.45 -6.08 -5.62
CA LEU A 37 -4.76 -5.45 -5.36
C LEU A 37 -4.84 -4.01 -5.89
N ILE A 38 -3.72 -3.36 -6.13
CA ILE A 38 -3.64 -1.97 -6.60
C ILE A 38 -2.87 -1.91 -7.92
N GLU A 39 -3.04 -0.82 -8.66
CA GLU A 39 -2.33 -0.61 -9.93
C GLU A 39 -0.89 -0.07 -9.71
N GLU A 40 -0.66 0.60 -8.59
CA GLU A 40 0.63 1.19 -8.24
C GLU A 40 1.63 0.15 -7.70
N THR A 41 2.90 0.37 -8.01
CA THR A 41 4.00 -0.40 -7.40
C THR A 41 4.40 0.23 -6.07
N VAL A 42 4.38 -0.57 -5.01
CA VAL A 42 5.00 -0.21 -3.72
C VAL A 42 6.39 -0.80 -3.67
N GLU A 43 7.40 0.07 -3.71
CA GLU A 43 8.80 -0.32 -3.68
C GLU A 43 9.63 0.59 -2.77
N ALA A 44 10.60 -0.01 -2.08
CA ALA A 44 11.61 0.73 -1.35
C ALA A 44 12.76 1.10 -2.28
N LYS A 45 12.96 2.39 -2.53
CA LYS A 45 14.10 2.93 -3.29
C LYS A 45 15.03 3.69 -2.35
N ASP A 46 16.31 3.37 -2.40
CA ASP A 46 17.34 4.00 -1.56
C ASP A 46 16.98 3.99 -0.05
N GLY A 47 16.34 2.91 0.40
CA GLY A 47 15.90 2.73 1.78
C GLY A 47 14.60 3.49 2.15
N MET A 48 13.95 4.15 1.19
CA MET A 48 12.78 4.99 1.41
C MET A 48 11.55 4.49 0.64
N ILE A 49 10.36 4.75 1.20
CA ILE A 49 9.06 4.56 0.54
C ILE A 49 8.52 5.92 0.13
N ALA A 50 8.03 6.05 -1.10
CA ALA A 50 7.38 7.26 -1.56
C ALA A 50 6.01 7.44 -0.89
N ILE A 51 5.71 8.67 -0.46
CA ILE A 51 4.37 9.04 0.00
C ILE A 51 3.49 9.33 -1.22
N PRO A 52 2.26 8.79 -1.28
CA PRO A 52 1.38 9.02 -2.43
C PRO A 52 0.91 10.48 -2.50
N GLU A 53 0.80 11.01 -3.72
CA GLU A 53 0.28 12.37 -3.98
C GLU A 53 -1.14 12.38 -4.55
N LYS A 54 -1.66 11.22 -4.97
CA LYS A 54 -3.03 11.08 -5.46
C LYS A 54 -4.04 11.33 -4.33
N PRO A 55 -5.27 11.79 -4.65
CA PRO A 55 -6.31 12.02 -3.64
C PRO A 55 -6.69 10.76 -2.84
N GLY A 56 -7.23 10.98 -1.64
CA GLY A 56 -7.67 9.89 -0.76
C GLY A 56 -6.49 9.12 -0.19
N LEU A 57 -6.57 7.78 -0.23
CA LEU A 57 -5.45 6.90 0.15
C LEU A 57 -4.33 6.87 -0.90
N GLY A 58 -4.56 7.46 -2.07
CA GLY A 58 -3.51 7.71 -3.05
C GLY A 58 -3.08 6.53 -3.92
N PHE A 59 -3.95 5.53 -4.09
CA PHE A 59 -3.78 4.42 -5.03
C PHE A 59 -5.07 4.14 -5.80
N THR A 60 -4.95 3.37 -6.88
CA THR A 60 -6.05 2.87 -7.69
C THR A 60 -6.21 1.37 -7.48
N ILE A 61 -7.45 0.92 -7.27
CA ILE A 61 -7.77 -0.50 -7.08
C ILE A 61 -7.74 -1.24 -8.42
N SER A 62 -7.13 -2.43 -8.43
CA SER A 62 -7.18 -3.35 -9.54
C SER A 62 -8.52 -4.10 -9.57
N GLU A 63 -9.47 -3.62 -10.37
CA GLU A 63 -10.79 -4.27 -10.54
C GLU A 63 -10.64 -5.71 -11.02
N ARG A 64 -9.71 -5.96 -11.95
CA ARG A 64 -9.39 -7.32 -12.42
C ARG A 64 -9.00 -8.24 -11.26
N PHE A 65 -8.14 -7.78 -10.35
CA PHE A 65 -7.70 -8.59 -9.22
C PHE A 65 -8.84 -8.78 -8.22
N LEU A 66 -9.63 -7.74 -7.96
CA LEU A 66 -10.81 -7.84 -7.12
C LEU A 66 -11.81 -8.87 -7.64
N GLU A 67 -12.23 -8.76 -8.90
CA GLU A 67 -13.21 -9.65 -9.50
C GLU A 67 -12.77 -11.12 -9.48
N ALA A 68 -11.47 -11.37 -9.70
CA ALA A 68 -10.88 -12.70 -9.71
C ALA A 68 -10.78 -13.34 -8.32
N ASN A 69 -10.69 -12.54 -7.25
CA ASN A 69 -10.44 -13.02 -5.88
C ASN A 69 -11.58 -12.71 -4.90
N ALA A 70 -12.68 -12.11 -5.38
CA ALA A 70 -13.85 -11.83 -4.57
C ALA A 70 -14.46 -13.13 -4.04
N GLN A 71 -14.56 -13.25 -2.72
CA GLN A 71 -15.33 -14.32 -2.10
C GLN A 71 -16.81 -14.13 -2.44
N ARG A 72 -17.39 -15.10 -3.14
CA ARG A 72 -18.82 -15.12 -3.46
C ARG A 72 -19.53 -15.98 -2.42
N CYS A 73 -20.47 -15.37 -1.71
CA CYS A 73 -21.40 -16.03 -0.81
C CYS A 73 -22.50 -16.73 -1.59
#